data_AF-A0A7V3CFJ2-F1
#
_entry.id   AF-A0A7V3CFJ2-F1
#
_cell.length_a   1.000
_cell.length_b   1.000
_cell.length_c   1.000
_cell.angle_alpha   90.00
_cell.angle_beta   90.00
_cell.angle_gamma   90.00
#
_symmetry.space_group_name_H-M   'P 1'
#
loop_
_entity.id
_entity.type
_entity.pdbx_description
1 polymer ?
#
loop_
_entity_poly.entity_id
_entity_poly.type
_entity_poly.pdbx_seq_one_letter_code
_entity_poly.pdbx_strand_id
1 'polypeptide(L)'
;ATSPTGQDKTSIMFSTRDEPGVLFRLLKPLADHRINLTKIESRPLKKRAWEYVFFIDLDGHQESPEIKEVLAQMEKECSFFQILGSYPREVGK
;
A
#
# COMPACT_ATOMS: atom_id res chain seq x y z
N ALA A 1 7.62 -6.96 -13.10
CA ALA A 1 7.79 -5.57 -12.62
C ALA A 1 8.53 -4.79 -13.70
N THR A 2 8.19 -3.52 -13.91
CA THR A 2 8.98 -2.59 -14.73
C THR A 2 10.26 -2.20 -14.00
N SER A 3 11.24 -1.65 -14.70
CA SER A 3 12.40 -1.03 -14.04
C SER A 3 11.99 0.31 -13.40
N PRO A 4 12.60 0.72 -12.26
CA PRO A 4 12.35 2.03 -11.65
C PRO A 4 12.66 3.18 -12.60
N THR A 5 11.79 4.18 -12.66
CA THR A 5 11.99 5.43 -13.40
C THR A 5 12.40 6.60 -12.51
N GLY A 6 12.27 6.44 -11.18
CA GLY A 6 12.52 7.49 -10.19
C GLY A 6 11.30 8.40 -9.96
N GLN A 7 10.26 8.29 -10.78
CA GLN A 7 8.96 8.91 -10.60
C GLN A 7 7.88 7.85 -10.78
N ASP A 8 7.86 6.87 -9.88
CA ASP A 8 6.97 5.73 -9.96
C ASP A 8 5.89 5.81 -8.89
N LYS A 9 4.82 5.05 -9.10
CA LYS A 9 3.85 4.67 -8.08
C LYS A 9 3.89 3.17 -7.88
N THR A 10 3.52 2.74 -6.68
CA THR A 10 3.25 1.34 -6.37
C THR A 10 1.82 1.19 -5.86
N SER A 11 1.05 0.33 -6.52
CA SER A 11 -0.27 -0.07 -6.04
C SER A 11 -0.16 -1.36 -5.23
N ILE A 12 -0.82 -1.38 -4.08
CA ILE A 12 -0.97 -2.59 -3.28
C ILE A 12 -2.43 -2.79 -2.88
N MET A 13 -2.76 -4.02 -2.55
CA MET A 13 -4.00 -4.35 -1.86
C MET A 13 -3.74 -5.16 -0.61
N PHE A 14 -4.47 -4.89 0.47
CA PHE A 14 -4.33 -5.61 1.71
C PHE A 14 -5.67 -5.75 2.44
N SER A 15 -5.75 -6.72 3.35
CA SER A 15 -6.83 -6.82 4.32
C SER A 15 -6.26 -6.98 5.72
N THR A 16 -7.07 -6.58 6.70
CA THR A 16 -6.74 -6.69 8.12
C THR A 16 -8.01 -6.95 8.93
N ARG A 17 -7.84 -7.35 10.19
CA ARG A 17 -8.96 -7.53 11.12
C ARG A 17 -9.50 -6.17 11.53
N ASP A 18 -10.82 -6.09 11.68
CA ASP A 18 -11.48 -4.87 12.14
C ASP A 18 -11.22 -4.67 13.64
N GLU A 19 -10.21 -3.83 13.93
CA GLU A 19 -9.79 -3.49 15.28
C GLU A 19 -9.46 -1.99 15.36
N PRO A 20 -9.74 -1.33 16.50
CA PRO A 20 -9.40 0.07 16.68
C PRO A 20 -7.93 0.39 16.38
N GLY A 21 -7.70 1.42 15.56
CA GLY A 21 -6.37 1.90 15.20
C GLY A 21 -5.60 1.04 14.19
N VAL A 22 -6.19 -0.03 13.64
CA VAL A 22 -5.49 -0.94 12.73
C VAL A 22 -4.99 -0.23 11.47
N LEU A 23 -5.80 0.63 10.86
CA LEU A 23 -5.41 1.39 9.66
C LEU A 23 -4.28 2.39 9.96
N PHE A 24 -4.30 3.00 11.15
CA PHE A 24 -3.21 3.89 11.58
C PHE A 24 -1.89 3.13 11.70
N ARG A 25 -1.88 1.96 12.37
CA ARG A 25 -0.67 1.13 12.49
C ARG A 25 -0.14 0.69 11.13
N LEU A 26 -1.04 0.31 10.23
CA LEU A 26 -0.70 -0.10 8.86
C LEU A 26 -0.09 1.02 8.02
N LEU A 27 -0.58 2.25 8.15
CA LEU A 27 -0.08 3.39 7.38
C LEU A 27 1.08 4.12 8.07
N LYS A 28 1.37 3.81 9.34
CA LYS A 28 2.44 4.44 10.11
C LYS A 28 3.82 4.33 9.44
N PRO A 29 4.24 3.16 8.87
CA PRO A 29 5.51 3.07 8.16
C PRO A 29 5.65 4.07 7.01
N LEU A 30 4.56 4.34 6.27
CA LEU A 30 4.59 5.34 5.20
C LEU A 30 4.88 6.75 5.76
N ALA A 31 4.24 7.10 6.87
CA ALA A 31 4.46 8.39 7.52
C ALA A 31 5.88 8.51 8.11
N ASP A 32 6.38 7.46 8.77
CA ASP A 32 7.73 7.43 9.37
C ASP A 32 8.82 7.62 8.30
N HIS A 33 8.63 7.03 7.11
CA HIS A 33 9.53 7.14 5.97
C HIS A 33 9.19 8.34 5.03
N ARG A 34 8.20 9.16 5.38
CA ARG A 34 7.74 10.32 4.56
C ARG A 34 7.34 9.93 3.12
N ILE A 35 6.79 8.74 2.95
CA ILE A 35 6.26 8.25 1.68
C ILE A 35 4.86 8.79 1.47
N ASN A 36 4.65 9.43 0.33
CA ASN A 36 3.37 10.02 -0.01
C ASN A 36 2.35 8.96 -0.45
N LEU A 37 1.14 9.02 0.13
CA LEU A 37 0.00 8.20 -0.24
C LEU A 37 -0.88 8.98 -1.23
N THR A 38 -1.03 8.48 -2.45
CA THR A 38 -1.78 9.16 -3.52
C THR A 38 -3.19 8.64 -3.71
N LYS A 39 -3.49 7.44 -3.19
CA LYS A 39 -4.83 6.85 -3.20
C LYS A 39 -5.03 5.97 -1.97
N ILE A 40 -6.22 6.03 -1.40
CA ILE A 40 -6.72 5.05 -0.43
C ILE A 40 -8.20 4.79 -0.68
N GLU A 41 -8.56 3.52 -0.83
CA GLU A 41 -9.94 3.10 -1.08
C GLU A 41 -10.22 1.79 -0.33
N SER A 42 -11.27 1.76 0.47
CA SER A 42 -11.73 0.54 1.16
C SER A 42 -12.95 -0.05 0.44
N ARG A 43 -13.00 -1.37 0.32
CA ARG A 43 -14.19 -2.10 -0.16
C ARG A 43 -14.56 -3.25 0.78
N PRO A 44 -15.86 -3.46 1.08
CA PRO A 44 -16.29 -4.56 1.92
C PRO A 44 -16.15 -5.91 1.19
N LEU A 45 -15.61 -6.93 1.86
CA LEU A 45 -15.56 -8.29 1.36
C LEU A 45 -16.89 -9.00 1.62
N LYS A 46 -17.68 -9.25 0.56
CA LYS A 46 -19.04 -9.83 0.66
C LYS A 46 -19.13 -11.20 1.37
N LYS A 47 -18.01 -11.92 1.52
CA LYS A 47 -17.99 -13.31 2.03
C LYS A 47 -17.78 -13.42 3.55
N ARG A 48 -17.33 -12.36 4.24
CA ARG A 48 -17.14 -12.34 5.69
C ARG A 48 -17.55 -10.97 6.23
N ALA A 49 -18.44 -10.96 7.21
CA ALA A 49 -18.83 -9.71 7.86
C ALA A 49 -17.59 -9.04 8.47
N TRP A 50 -17.49 -7.72 8.30
CA TRP A 50 -16.43 -6.88 8.90
C TRP A 50 -15.01 -7.05 8.35
N GLU A 51 -14.81 -7.79 7.27
CA GLU A 51 -13.52 -7.78 6.55
C GLU A 51 -13.53 -6.74 5.41
N TYR A 52 -12.54 -5.86 5.42
CA TYR A 52 -12.31 -4.86 4.38
C TYR A 52 -11.06 -5.23 3.58
N VAL A 53 -11.13 -5.01 2.26
CA VAL A 53 -9.94 -4.92 1.42
C VAL A 53 -9.66 -3.44 1.15
N PHE A 54 -8.42 -3.04 1.33
CA PHE A 54 -7.92 -1.72 1.02
C PHE A 54 -7.09 -1.78 -0.25
N PHE A 55 -7.28 -0.80 -1.12
CA PHE A 55 -6.44 -0.52 -2.28
C PHE A 55 -5.76 0.81 -2.03
N ILE A 56 -4.43 0.82 -2.11
CA ILE A 56 -3.66 2.07 -1.97
C ILE A 56 -2.63 2.22 -3.07
N ASP A 57 -2.35 3.47 -3.41
CA ASP A 57 -1.25 3.86 -4.29
C ASP A 57 -0.29 4.77 -3.52
N LEU A 58 0.99 4.41 -3.48
CA LEU A 58 2.05 5.20 -2.85
C LEU A 58 3.08 5.67 -3.88
N ASP A 59 3.72 6.81 -3.64
CA ASP A 59 4.85 7.26 -4.45
C ASP A 59 6.08 6.38 -4.15
N GLY A 60 6.75 5.92 -5.22
CA GLY A 60 7.91 5.06 -5.16
C GLY A 60 7.72 3.71 -5.87
N HIS A 61 8.83 3.08 -6.24
CA HIS A 61 8.85 1.79 -6.93
C HIS A 61 9.13 0.65 -5.94
N GLN A 62 8.49 -0.51 -6.09
CA GLN A 62 8.69 -1.69 -5.24
C GLN A 62 10.13 -2.23 -5.24
N GLU A 63 10.96 -1.78 -6.18
CA GLU A 63 12.37 -2.19 -6.27
C GLU A 63 13.31 -1.24 -5.50
N SER A 64 12.82 -0.05 -5.11
CA SER A 64 13.58 0.91 -4.32
C SER A 64 13.76 0.39 -2.88
N PRO A 65 14.97 0.47 -2.29
CA PRO A 65 15.24 -0.09 -0.96
C PRO A 65 14.28 0.39 0.13
N GLU A 66 13.99 1.70 0.17
CA GLU A 66 13.07 2.30 1.14
C GLU A 66 11.64 1.77 0.98
N ILE A 67 11.15 1.66 -0.26
CA ILE A 67 9.81 1.14 -0.53
C ILE A 67 9.73 -0.35 -0.18
N LYS A 68 10.76 -1.14 -0.49
CA LYS A 68 10.82 -2.56 -0.09
C LYS A 68 10.69 -2.72 1.41
N GLU A 69 11.43 -1.91 2.17
CA GLU A 69 11.41 -1.95 3.63
C GLU A 69 10.03 -1.62 4.17
N VAL A 70 9.41 -0.54 3.68
CA VAL A 70 8.07 -0.13 4.11
C VAL A 70 7.01 -1.15 3.74
N LEU A 71 7.03 -1.70 2.53
CA LEU A 71 6.10 -2.75 2.11
C LEU A 71 6.22 -4.00 3.00
N ALA A 72 7.45 -4.40 3.35
CA ALA A 72 7.68 -5.52 4.26
C ALA A 72 7.22 -5.24 5.70
N GLN A 73 7.29 -3.99 6.17
CA GLN A 73 6.72 -3.60 7.47
C GLN A 73 5.19 -3.66 7.43
N MET A 74 4.56 -3.18 6.38
CA MET A 74 3.10 -3.21 6.21
C MET A 74 2.57 -4.64 6.12
N GLU A 75 3.25 -5.52 5.36
CA GLU A 75 2.83 -6.91 5.18
C GLU A 75 2.70 -7.68 6.51
N LYS A 76 3.57 -7.41 7.48
CA LYS A 76 3.55 -8.05 8.81
C LYS A 76 2.30 -7.77 9.63
N GLU A 77 1.66 -6.62 9.39
CA GLU A 77 0.46 -6.17 10.11
C GLU A 77 -0.85 -6.57 9.38
N CYS A 78 -0.74 -7.21 8.22
CA CYS A 78 -1.87 -7.59 7.38
C CYS A 78 -2.22 -9.07 7.53
N SER A 79 -3.52 -9.40 7.44
CA SER A 79 -3.96 -10.80 7.26
C SER A 79 -3.81 -11.27 5.80
N PHE A 80 -3.76 -10.31 4.88
CA PHE A 80 -3.51 -10.53 3.46
C PHE A 80 -2.82 -9.30 2.89
N PHE A 81 -1.81 -9.50 2.05
CA PHE A 81 -1.07 -8.43 1.41
C PHE A 81 -0.67 -8.85 0.00
N GLN A 82 -0.85 -7.96 -0.97
CA GLN A 82 -0.44 -8.20 -2.34
C GLN A 82 0.04 -6.90 -2.99
N ILE A 83 1.23 -6.95 -3.57
CA ILE A 83 1.71 -5.90 -4.47
C ILE A 83 1.05 -6.11 -5.84
N LEU A 84 0.32 -5.11 -6.32
CA LEU A 84 -0.35 -5.15 -7.62
C LEU A 84 0.59 -4.75 -8.75
N GLY A 85 1.58 -3.91 -8.43
CA GLY A 85 2.66 -3.56 -9.33
C GLY A 85 3.18 -2.15 -9.08
N SER A 86 4.28 -1.83 -9.73
CA SER A 86 4.81 -0.48 -9.82
C SER A 86 4.78 -0.01 -11.27
N TYR A 87 4.53 1.28 -11.47
CA TYR A 87 4.36 1.88 -12.78
C TYR A 87 4.79 3.35 -12.75
N PRO A 88 5.23 3.93 -13.88
CA PRO A 88 5.57 5.35 -13.94
C PRO A 88 4.36 6.20 -13.55
N ARG A 89 4.60 7.25 -12.77
CA ARG A 89 3.58 8.23 -12.42
C ARG A 89 3.14 8.96 -13.68
N GLU A 90 1.84 8.94 -13.97
CA GLU A 90 1.28 9.82 -15.00
C GLU A 90 1.52 11.28 -14.58
N VAL A 91 2.28 12.00 -15.40
CA VAL A 91 2.30 13.47 -15.36
C VAL A 91 1.03 13.88 -16.10
N GLY A 92 0.05 14.42 -15.37
CA GLY A 92 -1.19 14.91 -15.99
C GLY A 92 -0.86 15.83 -17.16
N LYS A 93 -1.61 15.69 -18.26
CA LYS A 93 -1.52 16.60 -19.41
C LYS A 93 -1.88 18.02 -19.01
#